data_AF-Q20590-F1
#
_entry.id   AF-Q20590-F1
#
_cell.length_a   1.000
_cell.length_b   1.000
_cell.length_c   1.000
_cell.angle_alpha   90.00
_cell.angle_beta   90.00
_cell.angle_gamma   90.00
#
_symmetry.space_group_name_H-M   'P 1'
#
loop_
_entity.id
_entity.type
_entity.pdbx_description
1 polymer ?
#
loop_
_entity_poly.entity_id
_entity_poly.type
_entity_poly.pdbx_seq_one_letter_code
_entity_poly.pdbx_strand_id
1 'polypeptide(L)'
;MTLNMKKLLILTAIGTSLANASCDTTKFVACQDKFADKLGIDRVFNWLNPLGLTLQIQDIYINGGTGGVRGLNAVCNSYNSMVQCLADASTTTFECFDIGYLLNHSNAPNQAYSYGFLMSMLQYQCGAGFYLASDNWSCMQRIYNGKNATMYGCITDFVLNAQEDPKKGCNYVQTGMDCFSKASILQGCPDELKYYGCESFRQYSLPQFARCEKQCFIDTQYRGV
;
A
#
# COMPACT_ATOMS: atom_id res chain seq x y z
N MET A 1 -15.21 24.76 61.59
CA MET A 1 -14.02 24.15 60.93
C MET A 1 -14.31 24.14 59.44
N THR A 2 -13.85 25.16 58.70
CA THR A 2 -14.19 25.36 57.29
C THR A 2 -12.90 25.70 56.57
N LEU A 3 -12.24 24.67 56.02
CA LEU A 3 -10.96 24.81 55.34
C LEU A 3 -11.19 25.19 53.87
N ASN A 4 -10.46 26.22 53.47
CA ASN A 4 -10.59 26.99 52.25
C ASN A 4 -10.34 26.20 50.95
N MET A 5 -11.23 26.45 50.00
CA MET A 5 -11.25 26.23 48.56
C MET A 5 -9.85 26.30 47.88
N LYS A 6 -9.20 25.14 47.71
CA LYS A 6 -8.08 25.00 46.76
C LYS A 6 -8.66 24.87 45.35
N LYS A 7 -8.46 25.94 44.57
CA LYS A 7 -8.65 26.03 43.13
C LYS A 7 -7.98 24.85 42.42
N LEU A 8 -8.77 23.85 42.02
CA LEU A 8 -8.32 22.86 41.05
C LEU A 8 -8.67 23.39 39.65
N LEU A 9 -7.66 23.87 38.94
CA LEU A 9 -7.73 24.27 37.55
C LEU A 9 -8.20 23.07 36.71
N ILE A 10 -9.43 23.15 36.20
CA ILE A 10 -9.92 22.25 35.17
C ILE A 10 -9.17 22.66 33.89
N LEU A 11 -8.14 21.89 33.53
CA LEU A 11 -7.65 21.87 32.15
C LEU A 11 -8.84 21.37 31.33
N THR A 12 -9.53 22.30 30.66
CA THR A 12 -10.37 21.96 29.52
C THR A 12 -9.45 21.34 28.49
N ALA A 13 -9.42 20.01 28.48
CA ALA A 13 -8.92 19.26 27.35
C ALA A 13 -9.64 19.84 26.13
N ILE A 14 -8.86 20.43 25.23
CA ILE A 14 -9.31 20.76 23.89
C ILE A 14 -9.71 19.40 23.31
N GLY A 15 -11.00 19.10 23.41
CA GLY A 15 -11.61 18.09 22.58
C GLY A 15 -11.48 18.63 21.17
N THR A 16 -10.37 18.34 20.50
CA THR A 16 -10.38 18.30 19.05
C THR A 16 -11.48 17.30 18.74
N SER A 17 -12.66 17.81 18.37
CA SER A 17 -13.54 17.04 17.52
C SER A 17 -12.62 16.52 16.43
N LEU A 18 -12.41 15.20 16.39
CA LEU A 18 -12.16 14.53 15.13
C LEU A 18 -13.37 14.94 14.30
N ALA A 19 -13.29 16.09 13.63
CA ALA A 19 -14.19 16.40 12.57
C ALA A 19 -14.15 15.14 11.72
N ASN A 20 -15.33 14.59 11.39
CA ASN A 20 -15.44 13.59 10.36
C ASN A 20 -14.81 14.19 9.11
N ALA A 21 -13.49 14.09 8.99
CA ALA A 21 -12.78 14.42 7.77
C ALA A 21 -13.25 13.32 6.84
N SER A 22 -14.30 13.61 6.09
CA SER A 22 -14.56 12.88 4.86
C SER A 22 -13.48 13.31 3.88
N CYS A 23 -12.91 12.38 3.14
CA CYS A 23 -12.00 12.72 2.07
C CYS A 23 -12.66 13.71 1.10
N ASP A 24 -12.02 14.85 0.88
CA ASP A 24 -12.45 15.81 -0.14
C ASP A 24 -12.05 15.27 -1.50
N THR A 25 -13.04 14.76 -2.25
CA THR A 25 -12.84 14.13 -3.56
C THR A 25 -12.10 15.02 -4.55
N THR A 26 -12.34 16.33 -4.52
CA THR A 26 -11.69 17.28 -5.44
C THR A 26 -10.20 17.36 -5.14
N LYS A 27 -9.83 17.46 -3.86
CA LYS A 27 -8.43 17.49 -3.42
C LYS A 27 -7.76 16.14 -3.64
N PHE A 28 -8.46 15.04 -3.37
CA PHE A 28 -7.95 13.69 -3.59
C PHE A 28 -7.60 13.45 -5.07
N VAL A 29 -8.50 13.79 -5.99
CA VAL A 29 -8.26 13.71 -7.43
C VAL A 29 -7.07 14.58 -7.83
N ALA A 30 -6.97 15.83 -7.33
CA ALA A 30 -5.83 16.69 -7.62
C ALA A 30 -4.49 16.11 -7.12
N CYS A 31 -4.47 15.44 -5.97
CA CYS A 31 -3.27 14.76 -5.46
C CYS A 31 -2.95 13.48 -6.22
N GLN A 32 -3.96 12.74 -6.68
CA GLN A 32 -3.80 11.58 -7.56
C GLN A 32 -3.24 12.00 -8.94
N ASP A 33 -3.66 13.15 -9.48
CA ASP A 33 -3.10 13.71 -10.71
C ASP A 33 -1.62 14.03 -10.54
N LYS A 34 -1.22 14.66 -9.42
CA LYS A 34 0.20 14.90 -9.11
C LYS A 34 1.00 13.61 -8.98
N PHE A 35 0.39 12.55 -8.46
CA PHE A 35 1.02 11.24 -8.38
C PHE A 35 1.30 10.69 -9.80
N ALA A 36 0.31 10.72 -10.68
CA ALA A 36 0.45 10.29 -12.07
C ALA A 36 1.50 11.13 -12.83
N ASP A 37 1.44 12.46 -12.72
CA ASP A 37 2.39 13.39 -13.34
C ASP A 37 3.84 13.10 -12.89
N LYS A 38 4.03 12.81 -11.59
CA LYS A 38 5.37 12.55 -11.03
C LYS A 38 5.91 11.17 -11.40
N LEU A 39 5.02 10.18 -11.59
CA LEU A 39 5.37 8.89 -12.17
C LEU A 39 5.67 8.97 -13.68
N GLY A 40 5.15 10.00 -14.36
CA GLY A 40 5.22 10.11 -15.82
C GLY A 40 4.23 9.19 -16.55
N ILE A 41 3.06 8.94 -15.95
CA ILE A 41 2.01 8.08 -16.51
C ILE A 41 0.75 8.89 -16.81
N ASP A 42 -0.14 8.34 -17.64
CA ASP A 42 -1.43 8.98 -17.94
C ASP A 42 -2.33 9.02 -16.69
N ARG A 43 -3.02 10.15 -16.49
CA ARG A 43 -3.95 10.38 -15.37
C ARG A 43 -5.17 9.47 -15.38
N VAL A 44 -5.46 8.77 -16.48
CA VAL A 44 -6.48 7.71 -16.50
C VAL A 44 -6.13 6.52 -15.60
N PHE A 45 -4.85 6.35 -15.24
CA PHE A 45 -4.38 5.34 -14.31
C PHE A 45 -4.48 5.87 -12.87
N ASN A 46 -5.69 5.82 -12.31
CA ASN A 46 -6.02 6.42 -11.03
C ASN A 46 -6.88 5.48 -10.15
N TRP A 47 -7.53 6.02 -9.13
CA TRP A 47 -8.37 5.26 -8.21
C TRP A 47 -9.62 4.62 -8.85
N LEU A 48 -10.06 5.10 -10.02
CA LEU A 48 -11.09 4.48 -10.87
C LEU A 48 -10.50 3.46 -11.86
N ASN A 49 -9.18 3.34 -11.96
CA ASN A 49 -8.50 2.32 -12.76
C ASN A 49 -7.28 1.74 -12.02
N PRO A 50 -7.48 1.13 -10.84
CA PRO A 50 -6.39 0.64 -9.99
C PRO A 50 -5.60 -0.49 -10.63
N LEU A 51 -6.23 -1.27 -11.51
CA LEU A 51 -5.56 -2.36 -12.21
C LEU A 51 -4.59 -1.81 -13.26
N GLY A 52 -5.03 -0.84 -14.06
CA GLY A 52 -4.16 -0.12 -14.98
C GLY A 52 -3.02 0.57 -14.24
N LEU A 53 -3.32 1.22 -13.10
CA LEU A 53 -2.30 1.83 -12.23
C LEU A 53 -1.29 0.80 -11.69
N THR A 54 -1.74 -0.37 -11.25
CA THR A 54 -0.86 -1.46 -10.80
C THR A 54 0.10 -1.88 -11.91
N LEU A 55 -0.39 -2.04 -13.13
CA LEU A 55 0.44 -2.41 -14.29
C LEU A 55 1.47 -1.32 -14.62
N GLN A 56 1.09 -0.03 -14.54
CA GLN A 56 2.05 1.06 -14.74
C GLN A 56 3.14 1.08 -13.66
N ILE A 57 2.78 0.87 -12.39
CA ILE A 57 3.76 0.79 -11.29
C ILE A 57 4.73 -0.38 -11.50
N GLN A 58 4.22 -1.55 -11.92
CA GLN A 58 5.04 -2.71 -12.25
C GLN A 58 5.98 -2.42 -13.43
N ASP A 59 5.49 -1.74 -14.47
CA ASP A 59 6.33 -1.32 -15.60
C ASP A 59 7.48 -0.40 -15.14
N ILE A 60 7.19 0.55 -14.26
CA ILE A 60 8.19 1.44 -13.65
C ILE A 60 9.19 0.63 -12.81
N TYR A 61 8.77 -0.42 -12.10
CA TYR A 61 9.71 -1.29 -11.40
C TYR A 61 10.64 -2.06 -12.34
N ILE A 62 10.17 -2.41 -13.54
CA ILE A 62 10.96 -3.15 -14.55
C ILE A 62 11.90 -2.21 -15.30
N ASN A 63 11.38 -1.08 -15.80
CA ASN A 63 12.06 -0.20 -16.74
C ASN A 63 12.74 1.01 -16.08
N GLY A 64 12.44 1.26 -14.80
CA GLY A 64 12.85 2.48 -14.10
C GLY A 64 11.84 3.62 -14.32
N GLY A 65 12.04 4.71 -13.59
CA GLY A 65 11.26 5.94 -13.75
C GLY A 65 11.93 6.96 -14.67
N THR A 66 11.21 8.05 -14.94
CA THR A 66 11.68 9.19 -15.74
C THR A 66 13.07 9.65 -15.29
N GLY A 67 13.95 9.92 -16.26
CA GLY A 67 15.32 10.37 -16.00
C GLY A 67 16.30 9.27 -15.54
N GLY A 68 15.94 7.99 -15.69
CA GLY A 68 16.80 6.86 -15.32
C GLY A 68 16.84 6.57 -13.82
N VAL A 69 15.85 7.09 -13.08
CA VAL A 69 15.71 6.83 -11.64
C VAL A 69 15.30 5.37 -11.41
N ARG A 70 15.84 4.72 -10.37
CA ARG A 70 15.41 3.36 -9.97
C ARG A 70 13.89 3.34 -9.78
N GLY A 71 13.22 2.31 -10.30
CA GLY A 71 11.76 2.19 -10.25
C GLY A 71 11.18 2.36 -8.85
N LEU A 72 11.78 1.73 -7.84
CA LEU A 72 11.36 1.89 -6.44
C LEU A 72 11.40 3.36 -5.99
N ASN A 73 12.48 4.07 -6.31
CA ASN A 73 12.63 5.48 -5.93
C ASN A 73 11.60 6.34 -6.66
N ALA A 74 11.32 6.07 -7.94
CA ALA A 74 10.31 6.79 -8.71
C ALA A 74 8.91 6.63 -8.09
N VAL A 75 8.53 5.39 -7.77
CA VAL A 75 7.24 5.08 -7.15
C VAL A 75 7.14 5.71 -5.76
N CYS A 76 8.14 5.53 -4.91
CA CYS A 76 8.09 6.01 -3.54
C CYS A 76 8.19 7.53 -3.40
N ASN A 77 9.00 8.19 -4.25
CA ASN A 77 9.03 9.65 -4.29
C ASN A 77 7.69 10.24 -4.79
N SER A 78 6.99 9.52 -5.67
CA SER A 78 5.66 9.91 -6.14
C SER A 78 4.61 9.69 -5.08
N TYR A 79 4.60 8.51 -4.44
CA TYR A 79 3.68 8.17 -3.37
C TYR A 79 3.81 9.15 -2.19
N ASN A 80 5.03 9.41 -1.71
CA ASN A 80 5.26 10.36 -0.63
C ASN A 80 4.84 11.80 -1.01
N SER A 81 4.95 12.17 -2.29
CA SER A 81 4.44 13.44 -2.80
C SER A 81 2.92 13.52 -2.74
N MET A 82 2.24 12.40 -3.01
CA MET A 82 0.80 12.30 -2.91
C MET A 82 0.34 12.41 -1.46
N VAL A 83 1.01 11.70 -0.54
CA VAL A 83 0.74 11.80 0.90
C VAL A 83 0.91 13.23 1.40
N GLN A 84 2.00 13.91 1.02
CA GLN A 84 2.21 15.31 1.39
C GLN A 84 1.14 16.22 0.80
N CYS A 85 0.75 16.00 -0.47
CA CYS A 85 -0.32 16.77 -1.10
C CYS A 85 -1.64 16.64 -0.34
N LEU A 86 -2.01 15.42 0.07
CA LEU A 86 -3.22 15.19 0.86
C LEU A 86 -3.14 15.97 2.18
N ALA A 87 -2.03 15.83 2.91
CA ALA A 87 -1.80 16.50 4.19
C ALA A 87 -1.90 18.03 4.06
N ASP A 88 -1.26 18.62 3.06
CA ASP A 88 -1.33 20.06 2.75
C ASP A 88 -2.76 20.51 2.43
N ALA A 89 -3.55 19.61 1.84
CA ALA A 89 -4.95 19.85 1.51
C ALA A 89 -5.90 19.60 2.69
N SER A 90 -5.38 19.33 3.90
CA SER A 90 -6.14 19.02 5.11
C SER A 90 -7.01 17.75 5.00
N THR A 91 -6.50 16.74 4.29
CA THR A 91 -7.02 15.36 4.27
C THR A 91 -5.84 14.40 4.43
N THR A 92 -6.05 13.12 4.73
CA THR A 92 -4.94 12.17 4.81
C THR A 92 -5.23 10.92 3.99
N THR A 93 -4.24 10.04 3.91
CA THR A 93 -4.40 8.71 3.32
C THR A 93 -5.43 7.87 4.09
N PHE A 94 -5.61 8.11 5.39
CA PHE A 94 -6.60 7.40 6.20
C PHE A 94 -8.02 7.67 5.71
N GLU A 95 -8.35 8.92 5.35
CA GLU A 95 -9.68 9.24 4.84
C GLU A 95 -9.86 8.85 3.37
N CYS A 96 -8.83 9.08 2.53
CA CYS A 96 -8.97 8.96 1.07
C CYS A 96 -8.68 7.57 0.51
N PHE A 97 -7.87 6.76 1.19
CA PHE A 97 -7.62 5.37 0.78
C PHE A 97 -8.54 4.37 1.49
N ASP A 98 -9.42 4.86 2.38
CA ASP A 98 -10.41 4.04 3.04
C ASP A 98 -11.37 3.40 2.03
N ILE A 99 -11.55 2.08 2.15
CA ILE A 99 -12.43 1.32 1.25
C ILE A 99 -13.88 1.78 1.39
N GLY A 100 -14.33 2.16 2.59
CA GLY A 100 -15.68 2.66 2.80
C GLY A 100 -15.93 3.97 2.05
N TYR A 101 -14.98 4.92 2.12
CA TYR A 101 -15.02 6.13 1.30
C TYR A 101 -15.03 5.79 -0.20
N LEU A 102 -14.10 4.96 -0.67
CA LEU A 102 -13.96 4.61 -2.09
C LEU A 102 -15.20 3.90 -2.64
N LEU A 103 -15.83 3.01 -1.86
CA LEU A 103 -17.06 2.32 -2.24
C LEU A 103 -18.25 3.28 -2.41
N ASN A 104 -18.31 4.34 -1.60
CA ASN A 104 -19.36 5.34 -1.70
C ASN A 104 -19.18 6.31 -2.87
N HIS A 105 -17.99 6.34 -3.50
CA HIS A 105 -17.65 7.28 -4.57
C HIS A 105 -17.27 6.60 -5.90
N SER A 106 -17.13 5.27 -5.92
CA SER A 106 -16.88 4.49 -7.13
C SER A 106 -18.16 3.78 -7.58
N ASN A 107 -18.42 3.80 -8.89
CA ASN A 107 -19.49 3.01 -9.50
C ASN A 107 -19.14 1.50 -9.60
N ALA A 108 -17.91 1.12 -9.29
CA ALA A 108 -17.38 -0.23 -9.43
C ALA A 108 -16.71 -0.69 -8.12
N PRO A 109 -17.41 -1.47 -7.27
CA PRO A 109 -16.90 -1.87 -5.95
C PRO A 109 -15.54 -2.58 -5.99
N ASN A 110 -15.30 -3.40 -7.01
CA ASN A 110 -14.02 -4.09 -7.22
C ASN A 110 -12.83 -3.12 -7.40
N GLN A 111 -13.06 -1.94 -8.00
CA GLN A 111 -12.04 -0.91 -8.14
C GLN A 111 -11.71 -0.27 -6.78
N ALA A 112 -12.74 0.00 -5.96
CA ALA A 112 -12.52 0.56 -4.61
C ALA A 112 -11.61 -0.33 -3.76
N TYR A 113 -11.89 -1.64 -3.71
CA TYR A 113 -11.03 -2.61 -3.02
C TYR A 113 -9.62 -2.64 -3.60
N SER A 114 -9.50 -2.78 -4.92
CA SER A 114 -8.21 -2.91 -5.59
C SER A 114 -7.31 -1.69 -5.37
N TYR A 115 -7.89 -0.49 -5.35
CA TYR A 115 -7.13 0.74 -5.08
C TYR A 115 -6.67 0.81 -3.62
N GLY A 116 -7.57 0.58 -2.66
CA GLY A 116 -7.21 0.57 -1.23
C GLY A 116 -6.12 -0.47 -0.92
N PHE A 117 -6.21 -1.65 -1.52
CA PHE A 117 -5.20 -2.70 -1.40
C PHE A 117 -3.85 -2.27 -1.99
N LEU A 118 -3.85 -1.71 -3.21
CA LEU A 118 -2.64 -1.22 -3.85
C LEU A 118 -1.96 -0.13 -3.00
N MET A 119 -2.71 0.85 -2.51
CA MET A 119 -2.15 1.92 -1.68
C MET A 119 -1.56 1.39 -0.37
N SER A 120 -2.20 0.39 0.26
CA SER A 120 -1.65 -0.26 1.45
C SER A 120 -0.35 -1.02 1.17
N MET A 121 -0.26 -1.71 0.02
CA MET A 121 0.99 -2.32 -0.43
C MET A 121 2.08 -1.26 -0.64
N LEU A 122 1.79 -0.16 -1.34
CA LEU A 122 2.75 0.91 -1.58
C LEU A 122 3.22 1.57 -0.28
N GLN A 123 2.32 1.76 0.69
CA GLN A 123 2.67 2.29 2.01
C GLN A 123 3.76 1.45 2.68
N TYR A 124 3.65 0.12 2.63
CA TYR A 124 4.69 -0.77 3.12
C TYR A 124 5.98 -0.66 2.29
N GLN A 125 5.87 -0.79 0.97
CA GLN A 125 7.02 -0.83 0.07
C GLN A 125 7.84 0.46 0.10
N CYS A 126 7.19 1.60 0.34
CA CYS A 126 7.79 2.91 0.44
C CYS A 126 8.06 3.38 1.88
N GLY A 127 7.70 2.56 2.86
CA GLY A 127 8.00 2.74 4.27
C GLY A 127 8.93 1.63 4.77
N ALA A 128 8.41 0.75 5.61
CA ALA A 128 9.19 -0.30 6.29
C ALA A 128 9.89 -1.28 5.33
N GLY A 129 9.35 -1.51 4.13
CA GLY A 129 9.95 -2.37 3.10
C GLY A 129 11.03 -1.68 2.26
N PHE A 130 11.15 -0.35 2.30
CA PHE A 130 11.93 0.42 1.33
C PHE A 130 13.40 0.02 1.29
N TYR A 131 14.08 0.02 2.43
CA TYR A 131 15.53 -0.27 2.49
C TYR A 131 15.84 -1.69 2.02
N LEU A 132 15.03 -2.67 2.42
CA LEU A 132 15.19 -4.05 2.01
C LEU A 132 15.15 -4.22 0.48
N ALA A 133 14.21 -3.55 -0.19
CA ALA A 133 14.14 -3.58 -1.66
C ALA A 133 15.19 -2.67 -2.34
N SER A 134 15.51 -1.51 -1.76
CA SER A 134 16.48 -0.56 -2.30
C SER A 134 17.90 -1.12 -2.31
N ASP A 135 18.30 -1.77 -1.22
CA ASP A 135 19.62 -2.39 -1.06
C ASP A 135 19.80 -3.59 -2.01
N ASN A 136 18.68 -4.21 -2.38
CA ASN A 136 18.63 -5.37 -3.28
C ASN A 136 17.99 -5.03 -4.64
N TRP A 137 18.02 -3.76 -5.06
CA TRP A 137 17.22 -3.28 -6.19
C TRP A 137 17.48 -4.05 -7.49
N SER A 138 18.74 -4.37 -7.81
CA SER A 138 19.06 -5.14 -9.02
C SER A 138 18.39 -6.51 -9.05
N CYS A 139 18.25 -7.16 -7.88
CA CYS A 139 17.50 -8.40 -7.75
C CYS A 139 16.00 -8.17 -7.86
N MET A 140 15.49 -7.12 -7.22
CA MET A 140 14.07 -6.78 -7.26
C MET A 140 13.59 -6.46 -8.68
N GLN A 141 14.36 -5.67 -9.43
CA GLN A 141 14.10 -5.36 -10.83
C GLN A 141 14.08 -6.62 -11.70
N ARG A 142 15.01 -7.56 -11.49
CA ARG A 142 15.02 -8.87 -12.17
C ARG A 142 13.82 -9.74 -11.81
N ILE A 143 13.41 -9.72 -10.54
CA ILE A 143 12.20 -10.42 -10.08
C ILE A 143 10.98 -9.87 -10.80
N TYR A 144 10.76 -8.55 -10.81
CA TYR A 144 9.65 -7.98 -11.57
C TYR A 144 9.77 -8.33 -13.05
N ASN A 145 10.93 -8.16 -13.68
CA ASN A 145 11.10 -8.49 -15.11
C ASN A 145 10.75 -9.95 -15.44
N GLY A 146 11.13 -10.91 -14.58
CA GLY A 146 10.93 -12.35 -14.82
C GLY A 146 9.65 -12.96 -14.22
N LYS A 147 9.02 -12.29 -13.24
CA LYS A 147 7.93 -12.83 -12.42
C LYS A 147 6.72 -11.90 -12.33
N ASN A 148 6.67 -10.80 -13.10
CA ASN A 148 5.55 -9.85 -13.04
C ASN A 148 4.19 -10.52 -13.23
N ALA A 149 4.07 -11.38 -14.25
CA ALA A 149 2.83 -12.10 -14.53
C ALA A 149 2.40 -13.02 -13.38
N THR A 150 3.35 -13.64 -12.68
CA THR A 150 3.07 -14.45 -11.48
C THR A 150 2.56 -13.58 -10.34
N MET A 151 3.25 -12.47 -10.03
CA MET A 151 2.83 -11.54 -8.97
C MET A 151 1.44 -10.95 -9.25
N TYR A 152 1.19 -10.57 -10.50
CA TYR A 152 -0.13 -10.12 -10.95
C TYR A 152 -1.18 -11.23 -10.78
N GLY A 153 -0.88 -12.46 -11.18
CA GLY A 153 -1.73 -13.64 -10.97
C GLY A 153 -2.09 -13.85 -9.50
N CYS A 154 -1.13 -13.72 -8.58
CA CYS A 154 -1.39 -13.82 -7.14
C CYS A 154 -2.41 -12.77 -6.66
N ILE A 155 -2.33 -11.52 -7.15
CA ILE A 155 -3.30 -10.46 -6.84
C ILE A 155 -4.68 -10.82 -7.41
N THR A 156 -4.75 -11.17 -8.69
CA THR A 156 -6.03 -11.44 -9.36
C THR A 156 -6.74 -12.65 -8.74
N ASP A 157 -6.00 -13.72 -8.44
CA ASP A 157 -6.55 -14.92 -7.80
C ASP A 157 -7.11 -14.59 -6.42
N PHE A 158 -6.39 -13.80 -5.63
CA PHE A 158 -6.88 -13.37 -4.33
C PHE A 158 -8.15 -12.53 -4.43
N VAL A 159 -8.17 -11.51 -5.29
CA VAL A 159 -9.33 -10.63 -5.44
C VAL A 159 -10.56 -11.43 -5.89
N LEU A 160 -10.42 -12.31 -6.88
CA LEU A 160 -11.53 -13.13 -7.39
C LEU A 160 -12.06 -14.08 -6.31
N ASN A 161 -11.16 -14.85 -5.67
CA ASN A 161 -11.55 -15.82 -4.66
C ASN A 161 -12.14 -15.17 -3.41
N ALA A 162 -11.56 -14.05 -2.95
CA ALA A 162 -12.06 -13.33 -1.79
C ALA A 162 -13.41 -12.64 -2.05
N GLN A 163 -13.70 -12.27 -3.30
CA GLN A 163 -15.03 -11.77 -3.70
C GLN A 163 -16.06 -12.91 -3.77
N GLU A 164 -15.67 -14.07 -4.29
CA GLU A 164 -16.55 -15.24 -4.42
C GLU A 164 -16.93 -15.84 -3.05
N ASP A 165 -15.95 -16.02 -2.16
CA ASP A 165 -16.17 -16.57 -0.81
C ASP A 165 -15.41 -15.78 0.27
N PRO A 166 -15.92 -14.60 0.69
CA PRO A 166 -15.28 -13.78 1.72
C PRO A 166 -15.06 -14.50 3.06
N LYS A 167 -15.84 -15.58 3.35
CA LYS A 167 -15.70 -16.36 4.59
C LYS A 167 -14.39 -17.16 4.60
N LYS A 168 -13.83 -17.48 3.44
CA LYS A 168 -12.49 -18.08 3.28
C LYS A 168 -11.39 -17.05 3.06
N GLY A 169 -11.69 -15.76 3.22
CA GLY A 169 -10.75 -14.66 3.01
C GLY A 169 -9.37 -14.87 3.63
N CYS A 170 -9.29 -15.28 4.91
CA CYS A 170 -7.99 -15.52 5.56
C CYS A 170 -7.17 -16.67 4.96
N ASN A 171 -7.82 -17.65 4.31
CA ASN A 171 -7.12 -18.68 3.56
C ASN A 171 -6.56 -18.10 2.27
N TYR A 172 -7.33 -17.27 1.55
CA TYR A 172 -6.85 -16.58 0.35
C TYR A 172 -5.73 -15.58 0.64
N VAL A 173 -5.77 -14.91 1.81
CA VAL A 173 -4.65 -14.09 2.30
C VAL A 173 -3.38 -14.94 2.40
N GLN A 174 -3.44 -16.11 3.05
CA GLN A 174 -2.29 -17.02 3.14
C GLN A 174 -1.81 -17.48 1.75
N THR A 175 -2.73 -17.89 0.88
CA THR A 175 -2.40 -18.34 -0.48
C THR A 175 -1.67 -17.25 -1.25
N GLY A 176 -2.14 -16.01 -1.19
CA GLY A 176 -1.49 -14.89 -1.86
C GLY A 176 -0.15 -14.49 -1.23
N MET A 177 -0.02 -14.54 0.11
CA MET A 177 1.25 -14.36 0.82
C MET A 177 2.29 -15.38 0.36
N ASP A 178 1.92 -16.66 0.30
CA ASP A 178 2.79 -17.74 -0.18
C ASP A 178 3.15 -17.56 -1.66
N CYS A 179 2.19 -17.10 -2.47
CA CYS A 179 2.38 -16.85 -3.89
C CYS A 179 3.39 -15.74 -4.13
N PHE A 180 3.26 -14.59 -3.46
CA PHE A 180 4.22 -13.49 -3.55
C PHE A 180 5.59 -13.86 -2.98
N SER A 181 5.63 -14.59 -1.86
CA SER A 181 6.87 -15.08 -1.29
C SER A 181 7.65 -15.94 -2.28
N LYS A 182 6.96 -16.89 -2.94
CA LYS A 182 7.54 -17.74 -3.98
C LYS A 182 7.92 -16.95 -5.23
N ALA A 183 7.12 -15.97 -5.64
CA ALA A 183 7.41 -15.12 -6.79
C ALA A 183 8.66 -14.26 -6.59
N SER A 184 9.01 -13.94 -5.34
CA SER A 184 10.24 -13.22 -4.99
C SER A 184 11.50 -14.08 -4.91
N ILE A 185 11.42 -15.38 -5.19
CA ILE A 185 12.59 -16.26 -5.26
C ILE A 185 13.21 -16.16 -6.65
N LEU A 186 14.47 -15.75 -6.71
CA LEU A 186 15.27 -15.76 -7.94
C LEU A 186 16.70 -16.16 -7.64
N GLN A 187 17.30 -16.98 -8.51
CA GLN A 187 18.68 -17.42 -8.34
C GLN A 187 19.66 -16.24 -8.22
N GLY A 188 20.50 -16.29 -7.19
CA GLY A 188 21.48 -15.26 -6.86
C GLY A 188 20.90 -14.05 -6.11
N CYS A 189 19.63 -14.13 -5.67
CA CYS A 189 19.00 -13.10 -4.86
C CYS A 189 18.80 -13.56 -3.41
N PRO A 190 18.87 -12.63 -2.43
CA PRO A 190 18.77 -12.96 -1.02
C PRO A 190 17.38 -13.45 -0.62
N ASP A 191 17.34 -14.35 0.37
CA ASP A 191 16.09 -14.91 0.91
C ASP A 191 15.21 -13.85 1.58
N GLU A 192 15.78 -12.73 2.04
CA GLU A 192 15.03 -11.62 2.60
C GLU A 192 14.02 -11.02 1.60
N LEU A 193 14.22 -11.17 0.29
CA LEU A 193 13.23 -10.76 -0.71
C LEU A 193 11.95 -11.62 -0.68
N LYS A 194 12.01 -12.85 -0.14
CA LYS A 194 10.81 -13.68 0.11
C LYS A 194 9.95 -13.08 1.21
N TYR A 195 10.59 -12.53 2.25
CA TYR A 195 9.90 -11.77 3.29
C TYR A 195 9.29 -10.51 2.69
N TYR A 196 10.05 -9.75 1.89
CA TYR A 196 9.53 -8.55 1.23
C TYR A 196 8.29 -8.86 0.37
N GLY A 197 8.34 -9.92 -0.44
CA GLY A 197 7.21 -10.35 -1.26
C GLY A 197 6.00 -10.71 -0.40
N CYS A 198 6.21 -11.59 0.58
CA CYS A 198 5.16 -11.98 1.52
C CYS A 198 4.51 -10.76 2.21
N GLU A 199 5.32 -9.87 2.79
CA GLU A 199 4.81 -8.75 3.57
C GLU A 199 4.13 -7.70 2.68
N SER A 200 4.62 -7.49 1.45
CA SER A 200 3.93 -6.68 0.44
C SER A 200 2.50 -7.18 0.21
N PHE A 201 2.32 -8.49 0.06
CA PHE A 201 0.99 -9.06 -0.14
C PHE A 201 0.15 -9.06 1.15
N ARG A 202 0.77 -9.33 2.30
CA ARG A 202 0.07 -9.25 3.58
C ARG A 202 -0.55 -7.86 3.74
N GLN A 203 0.25 -6.83 3.51
CA GLN A 203 -0.16 -5.41 3.59
C GLN A 203 -1.24 -5.10 2.55
N TYR A 204 -1.10 -5.58 1.31
CA TYR A 204 -2.14 -5.49 0.28
C TYR A 204 -3.51 -5.97 0.78
N SER A 205 -3.56 -7.06 1.54
CA SER A 205 -4.83 -7.62 2.04
C SER A 205 -5.40 -6.95 3.29
N LEU A 206 -4.59 -6.22 4.07
CA LEU A 206 -4.99 -5.69 5.38
C LEU A 206 -6.23 -4.79 5.35
N PRO A 207 -6.45 -3.91 4.34
CA PRO A 207 -7.61 -3.04 4.35
C PRO A 207 -8.96 -3.77 4.47
N GLN A 208 -9.07 -5.01 3.96
CA GLN A 208 -10.27 -5.84 4.12
C GLN A 208 -10.09 -6.95 5.17
N PHE A 209 -8.87 -7.46 5.32
CA PHE A 209 -8.59 -8.68 6.09
C PHE A 209 -7.63 -8.46 7.26
N ALA A 210 -7.63 -7.27 7.88
CA ALA A 210 -6.79 -6.91 9.03
C ALA A 210 -6.90 -7.88 10.23
N ARG A 211 -8.02 -8.61 10.36
CA ARG A 211 -8.25 -9.59 11.43
C ARG A 211 -7.63 -10.95 11.16
N CYS A 212 -7.11 -11.19 9.95
CA CYS A 212 -6.38 -12.42 9.68
C CYS A 212 -5.03 -12.34 10.39
N GLU A 213 -4.85 -13.14 11.44
CA GLU A 213 -3.61 -13.24 12.22
C GLU A 213 -2.53 -14.03 11.43
N LYS A 214 -2.19 -13.52 10.24
CA LYS A 214 -1.16 -14.05 9.36
C LYS A 214 0.08 -13.19 9.46
N GLN A 215 1.24 -13.83 9.37
CA GLN A 215 2.55 -13.18 9.48
C GLN A 215 3.51 -13.74 8.44
N CYS A 216 4.43 -12.91 8.00
CA CYS A 216 5.56 -13.30 7.17
C CYS A 216 6.73 -13.66 8.07
N PHE A 217 7.29 -14.86 7.88
CA PHE A 217 8.47 -15.27 8.63
C PHE A 217 9.73 -14.74 7.94
N ILE A 218 10.60 -14.13 8.74
CA ILE A 218 11.99 -13.87 8.33
C ILE A 218 12.73 -15.19 8.54
N ASP A 219 13.44 -15.67 7.53
CA ASP A 219 14.37 -16.78 7.75
C ASP A 219 15.48 -16.28 8.67
N THR A 220 15.46 -16.73 9.93
CA THR A 220 16.37 -16.23 10.97
C THR A 220 17.78 -16.81 10.87
N GLN A 221 18.12 -17.55 9.80
CA GLN A 221 19.49 -18.05 9.62
C GLN A 221 20.58 -16.97 9.60
N TYR A 222 20.24 -15.68 9.48
CA TYR A 222 21.22 -14.58 9.47
C TYR A 222 21.20 -13.63 10.68
N ARG A 223 20.44 -13.90 11.76
CA ARG A 223 20.55 -13.11 13.01
C ARG A 223 21.72 -13.53 13.93
N GLY A 224 22.66 -14.32 13.43
CA GLY A 224 23.76 -14.90 14.21
C GLY A 224 25.17 -14.65 13.68
N VAL A 225 25.38 -13.73 12.73
CA VAL A 225 26.71 -13.35 12.23
C VAL A 225 26.92 -11.85 12.39
#